data_AF-A0A067QS01-F1
#
_entry.id   AF-A0A067QS01-F1
#
_cell.length_a   1.000
_cell.length_b   1.000
_cell.length_c   1.000
_cell.angle_alpha   90.00
_cell.angle_beta   90.00
_cell.angle_gamma   90.00
#
_symmetry.space_group_name_H-M   'P 1'
#
loop_
_entity.id
_entity.type
_entity.pdbx_description
1 polymer ?
#
loop_
_entity_poly.entity_id
_entity_poly.type
_entity_poly.pdbx_seq_one_letter_code
_entity_poly.pdbx_strand_id
1 'polypeptide(L)'
;MSAFIIIFVCFLCQSERNSIMEGVCGAAQSSDMQVRVAALQCLLKIMSLYYEYMETYMGESLIPITVEGMKSVIDEVAIQGIDFWSVVSDQEMDLYLGDYGVRRIRQRSCTFYLNGALQFVVPVLLQRLTKQEEYDGDDCYPSKAAGVCLMLLATCCEDNIVPFVLPFIKDNIKSADWKFRDAALMAFG
;
A
#
# COMPACT_ATOMS: atom_id res chain seq x y z
N MET A 1 -6.26 26.25 8.15
CA MET A 1 -6.04 25.83 9.55
C MET A 1 -7.31 25.25 10.20
N SER A 2 -8.52 25.77 9.92
CA SER A 2 -9.77 25.26 10.53
C SER A 2 -10.26 23.89 10.04
N ALA A 3 -10.07 23.52 8.76
CA ALA A 3 -10.52 22.21 8.25
C ALA A 3 -9.72 21.02 8.82
N PHE A 4 -8.41 21.20 9.02
CA PHE A 4 -7.54 20.17 9.59
C PHE A 4 -7.84 19.88 11.07
N ILE A 5 -8.28 20.89 11.84
CA ILE A 5 -8.65 20.71 13.26
C ILE A 5 -9.97 19.93 13.37
N ILE A 6 -10.94 20.18 12.48
CA ILE A 6 -12.23 19.47 12.50
C ILE A 6 -12.04 17.98 12.16
N ILE A 7 -11.23 17.67 11.13
CA ILE A 7 -10.91 16.27 10.79
C ILE A 7 -10.17 15.58 11.95
N PHE A 8 -9.28 16.28 12.65
CA PHE A 8 -8.54 15.74 13.80
C PHE A 8 -9.43 15.46 15.02
N VAL A 9 -10.46 16.29 15.26
CA VAL A 9 -11.40 16.09 16.37
C VAL A 9 -12.38 14.94 16.06
N CYS A 10 -12.87 14.82 14.82
CA CYS A 10 -13.82 13.76 14.46
C CYS A 10 -13.23 12.35 14.51
N PHE A 11 -11.94 12.18 14.24
CA PHE A 11 -11.31 10.85 14.27
C PHE A 11 -11.08 10.29 15.68
N LEU A 12 -11.18 11.13 16.72
CA LEU A 12 -11.06 10.72 18.13
C LEU A 12 -12.36 10.07 18.65
N CYS A 13 -13.51 10.41 18.08
CA CYS A 13 -14.78 9.78 18.43
C CYS A 13 -14.96 8.49 17.60
N GLN A 14 -15.03 7.34 18.26
CA GLN A 14 -15.11 6.05 17.57
C GLN A 14 -16.33 5.94 16.64
N SER A 15 -17.50 6.45 17.04
CA SER A 15 -18.69 6.40 16.19
C SER A 15 -18.55 7.26 14.93
N GLU A 16 -17.96 8.46 15.05
CA GLU A 16 -17.72 9.34 13.90
C GLU A 16 -16.65 8.76 12.98
N ARG A 17 -15.59 8.19 13.56
CA ARG A 17 -14.56 7.47 12.82
C ARG A 17 -15.16 6.31 12.01
N ASN A 18 -16.01 5.49 12.64
CA ASN A 18 -16.69 4.38 11.95
C ASN A 18 -17.50 4.90 10.76
N SER A 19 -18.31 5.94 10.95
CA SER A 19 -19.12 6.53 9.87
C SER A 19 -18.25 7.11 8.73
N ILE A 20 -17.14 7.76 9.06
CA ILE A 20 -16.20 8.26 8.05
C ILE A 20 -15.57 7.09 7.28
N MET A 21 -15.09 6.07 7.98
CA MET A 21 -14.46 4.91 7.34
C MET A 21 -15.45 4.15 6.47
N GLU A 22 -16.69 3.95 6.92
CA GLU A 22 -17.75 3.33 6.13
C GLU A 22 -18.04 4.13 4.85
N GLY A 23 -18.20 5.45 4.97
CA GLY A 23 -18.43 6.32 3.82
C GLY A 23 -17.28 6.33 2.81
N VAL A 24 -16.03 6.42 3.28
CA VAL A 24 -14.84 6.41 2.41
C VAL A 24 -14.62 5.04 1.79
N CYS A 25 -14.79 3.95 2.54
CA CYS A 25 -14.68 2.58 2.02
C CYS A 25 -15.77 2.26 0.99
N GLY A 26 -16.99 2.78 1.20
CA GLY A 26 -18.07 2.71 0.22
C GLY A 26 -17.74 3.48 -1.06
N ALA A 27 -17.23 4.70 -0.93
CA ALA A 27 -16.81 5.52 -2.08
C ALA A 27 -15.63 4.91 -2.86
N ALA A 28 -14.70 4.23 -2.18
CA ALA A 28 -13.60 3.50 -2.80
C ALA A 28 -14.05 2.30 -3.65
N GLN A 29 -15.31 1.90 -3.53
CA GLN A 29 -15.92 0.84 -4.33
C GLN A 29 -16.92 1.38 -5.37
N SER A 30 -16.96 2.71 -5.55
CA SER A 30 -17.80 3.35 -6.56
C SER A 30 -17.46 2.85 -7.97
N SER A 31 -18.48 2.79 -8.83
CA SER A 31 -18.31 2.58 -10.28
C SER A 31 -17.71 3.80 -10.98
N ASP A 32 -17.80 4.98 -10.37
CA ASP A 32 -17.18 6.20 -10.87
C ASP A 32 -15.69 6.23 -10.53
N MET A 33 -14.86 6.29 -11.58
CA MET A 33 -13.41 6.29 -11.46
C MET A 33 -12.88 7.45 -10.61
N GLN A 34 -13.39 8.67 -10.80
CA GLN A 34 -12.91 9.86 -10.09
C GLN A 34 -13.24 9.77 -8.61
N VAL A 35 -14.45 9.31 -8.28
CA VAL A 35 -14.86 9.06 -6.89
C VAL A 35 -13.96 8.01 -6.26
N ARG A 36 -13.70 6.92 -6.97
CA ARG A 36 -12.84 5.83 -6.48
C ARG A 36 -11.41 6.29 -6.20
N VAL A 37 -10.80 7.02 -7.13
CA VAL A 37 -9.44 7.58 -6.96
C VAL A 37 -9.40 8.54 -5.76
N ALA A 38 -10.35 9.47 -5.67
CA ALA A 38 -10.41 10.42 -4.55
C ALA A 38 -10.60 9.71 -3.20
N ALA A 39 -11.45 8.68 -3.15
CA ALA A 39 -11.67 7.91 -1.93
C ALA A 39 -10.43 7.11 -1.50
N LEU A 40 -9.71 6.48 -2.45
CA LEU A 40 -8.44 5.83 -2.15
C LEU A 40 -7.42 6.85 -1.63
N GLN A 41 -7.28 8.02 -2.26
CA GLN A 41 -6.42 9.11 -1.76
C GLN A 41 -6.79 9.54 -0.33
N CYS A 42 -8.08 9.59 0.00
CA CYS A 42 -8.53 9.81 1.37
C CYS A 42 -8.05 8.70 2.32
N LEU A 43 -8.13 7.42 1.92
CA LEU A 43 -7.61 6.30 2.72
C LEU A 43 -6.09 6.41 2.95
N LEU A 44 -5.30 6.78 1.94
CA LEU A 44 -3.86 7.04 2.09
C LEU A 44 -3.61 8.13 3.14
N LYS A 45 -4.39 9.22 3.08
CA LYS A 45 -4.24 10.32 4.02
C LYS A 45 -4.68 9.95 5.44
N ILE A 46 -5.73 9.14 5.56
CA ILE A 46 -6.17 8.60 6.85
C ILE A 46 -5.09 7.69 7.43
N MET A 47 -4.52 6.78 6.64
CA MET A 47 -3.47 5.87 7.09
C MET A 47 -2.22 6.63 7.59
N SER A 48 -1.76 7.64 6.84
CA SER A 48 -0.60 8.45 7.25
C SER A 48 -0.82 9.36 8.47
N LEU A 49 -2.06 9.66 8.83
CA LEU A 49 -2.37 10.52 9.99
C LEU A 49 -2.81 9.73 11.23
N TYR A 50 -3.51 8.61 11.02
CA TYR A 50 -4.31 7.90 12.01
C TYR A 50 -4.01 6.40 12.05
N TYR A 51 -2.81 5.97 11.66
CA TYR A 51 -2.34 4.57 11.67
C TYR A 51 -2.77 3.77 12.92
N GLU A 52 -2.64 4.38 14.11
CA GLU A 52 -2.97 3.76 15.41
C GLU A 52 -4.46 3.37 15.56
N TYR A 53 -5.36 3.93 14.75
CA TYR A 53 -6.80 3.63 14.78
C TYR A 53 -7.24 2.68 13.66
N MET A 54 -6.32 2.24 12.79
CA MET A 54 -6.66 1.49 11.58
C MET A 54 -6.86 -0.01 11.80
N GLU A 55 -6.43 -0.55 12.95
CA GLU A 55 -6.46 -1.98 13.25
C GLU A 55 -7.85 -2.60 13.02
N THR A 56 -8.89 -1.92 13.50
CA THR A 56 -10.30 -2.38 13.37
C THR A 56 -10.75 -2.50 11.91
N TYR A 57 -10.20 -1.72 10.98
CA TYR A 57 -10.63 -1.69 9.59
C TYR A 57 -9.68 -2.45 8.66
N MET A 58 -8.46 -2.75 9.12
CA MET A 58 -7.37 -3.21 8.24
C MET A 58 -7.70 -4.55 7.58
N GLY A 59 -8.09 -5.55 8.38
CA GLY A 59 -8.41 -6.89 7.89
C GLY A 59 -9.73 -6.95 7.10
N GLU A 60 -10.79 -6.34 7.64
CA GLU A 60 -12.15 -6.50 7.10
C GLU A 60 -12.41 -5.65 5.85
N SER A 61 -11.78 -4.47 5.73
CA SER A 61 -12.09 -3.51 4.67
C SER A 61 -10.87 -3.05 3.89
N LEU A 62 -9.82 -2.56 4.57
CA LEU A 62 -8.73 -1.86 3.90
C LEU A 62 -7.89 -2.79 3.02
N ILE A 63 -7.52 -3.98 3.52
CA ILE A 63 -6.78 -4.97 2.72
C ILE A 63 -7.57 -5.35 1.45
N PRO A 64 -8.84 -5.82 1.53
CA PRO A 64 -9.61 -6.14 0.34
C PRO A 64 -9.74 -4.97 -0.65
N ILE A 65 -10.10 -3.78 -0.18
CA ILE A 65 -10.33 -2.60 -1.03
C ILE A 65 -9.04 -2.18 -1.75
N THR A 66 -7.92 -2.11 -1.01
CA THR A 66 -6.66 -1.62 -1.57
C THR A 66 -6.03 -2.64 -2.52
N VAL A 67 -6.09 -3.93 -2.17
CA VAL A 67 -5.61 -5.02 -3.05
C VAL A 67 -6.45 -5.10 -4.33
N GLU A 68 -7.76 -4.88 -4.26
CA GLU A 68 -8.59 -4.78 -5.48
C GLU A 68 -8.25 -3.54 -6.30
N GLY A 69 -8.00 -2.40 -5.62
CA GLY A 69 -7.46 -1.19 -6.24
C GLY A 69 -6.17 -1.49 -7.03
N MET A 70 -5.20 -2.18 -6.42
CA MET A 70 -3.95 -2.58 -7.06
C MET A 70 -4.15 -3.48 -8.29
N LYS A 71 -5.26 -4.21 -8.40
CA LYS A 71 -5.60 -5.10 -9.53
C LYS A 71 -6.38 -4.40 -10.64
N SER A 72 -6.84 -3.16 -10.42
CA SER A 72 -7.59 -2.36 -11.39
C SER A 72 -6.89 -2.22 -12.75
N VAL A 73 -7.64 -2.41 -13.84
CA VAL A 73 -7.13 -2.11 -15.19
C VAL A 73 -6.96 -0.62 -15.46
N ILE A 74 -7.55 0.23 -14.61
CA ILE A 74 -7.38 1.68 -14.64
C ILE A 74 -6.14 2.03 -13.82
N ASP A 75 -5.15 2.64 -14.46
CA ASP A 75 -3.83 2.88 -13.90
C ASP A 75 -3.87 3.86 -12.72
N GLU A 76 -4.67 4.92 -12.79
CA GLU A 76 -4.81 5.90 -11.71
C GLU A 76 -5.31 5.23 -10.43
N VAL A 77 -6.21 4.25 -10.55
CA VAL A 77 -6.72 3.48 -9.41
C VAL A 77 -5.68 2.47 -8.91
N ALA A 78 -4.98 1.80 -9.83
CA ALA A 78 -3.93 0.86 -9.49
C ALA A 78 -2.80 1.54 -8.71
N ILE A 79 -2.39 2.72 -9.15
CA ILE A 79 -1.38 3.55 -8.48
C ILE A 79 -1.83 3.89 -7.07
N GLN A 80 -3.08 4.35 -6.86
CA GLN A 80 -3.56 4.63 -5.50
C GLN A 80 -3.57 3.38 -4.60
N GLY A 81 -3.94 2.21 -5.14
CA GLY A 81 -3.86 0.96 -4.38
C GLY A 81 -2.44 0.59 -3.98
N ILE A 82 -1.46 0.79 -4.86
CA ILE A 82 -0.04 0.54 -4.60
C ILE A 82 0.52 1.54 -3.59
N ASP A 83 0.24 2.84 -3.78
CA ASP A 83 0.71 3.92 -2.92
C ASP A 83 0.20 3.78 -1.48
N PHE A 84 -0.99 3.20 -1.27
CA PHE A 84 -1.46 2.86 0.08
C PHE A 84 -0.45 1.99 0.83
N TRP A 85 0.10 0.96 0.18
CA TRP A 85 1.07 0.06 0.81
C TRP A 85 2.45 0.68 0.95
N SER A 86 2.84 1.59 0.05
CA SER A 86 4.02 2.45 0.24
C SER A 86 3.86 3.33 1.49
N VAL A 87 2.69 3.94 1.70
CA VAL A 87 2.39 4.75 2.90
C VAL A 87 2.43 3.90 4.17
N VAL A 88 1.86 2.69 4.17
CA VAL A 88 1.93 1.78 5.32
C VAL A 88 3.39 1.44 5.63
N SER A 89 4.20 1.18 4.60
CA SER A 89 5.64 0.90 4.74
C SER A 89 6.37 2.06 5.41
N ASP A 90 6.18 3.30 4.92
CA ASP A 90 6.78 4.48 5.51
C ASP A 90 6.34 4.68 6.97
N GLN A 91 5.06 4.48 7.29
CA GLN A 91 4.57 4.60 8.67
C GLN A 91 5.21 3.57 9.61
N GLU A 92 5.32 2.31 9.20
CA GLU A 92 5.93 1.27 10.03
C GLU A 92 7.43 1.48 10.21
N MET A 93 8.12 1.96 9.16
CA MET A 93 9.53 2.30 9.25
C MET A 93 9.78 3.50 10.18
N ASP A 94 8.96 4.55 10.08
CA ASP A 94 9.05 5.72 10.97
C ASP A 94 8.81 5.33 12.44
N LEU A 95 7.85 4.42 12.69
CA LEU A 95 7.58 3.90 14.03
C LEU A 95 8.74 3.05 14.55
N TYR A 96 9.31 2.20 13.69
CA TYR A 96 10.48 1.39 14.04
C TYR A 96 11.68 2.28 14.39
N LEU A 97 12.05 3.24 13.55
CA LEU A 97 13.17 4.16 13.79
C LEU A 97 12.91 5.12 14.96
N GLY A 98 11.66 5.55 15.14
CA GLY A 98 11.24 6.43 16.23
C GLY A 98 11.44 5.80 17.62
N ASP A 99 11.29 4.49 17.73
CA ASP A 99 11.51 3.74 18.98
C ASP A 99 13.00 3.66 19.36
N TYR A 100 13.89 3.60 18.36
CA TYR A 100 15.36 3.64 18.57
C TYR A 100 15.88 5.03 18.98
N GLY A 101 15.17 6.11 18.64
CA GLY A 101 15.68 7.48 18.74
C GLY A 101 15.49 8.15 20.11
N VAL A 102 14.29 8.12 20.69
CA VAL A 102 13.96 8.76 21.97
C VAL A 102 12.67 8.14 22.48
N ARG A 103 12.64 7.66 23.75
CA ARG A 103 11.40 7.28 24.47
C ARG A 103 10.42 8.45 24.48
N ARG A 104 9.57 8.57 23.44
CA ARG A 104 8.51 9.59 23.38
C ARG A 104 7.29 9.05 24.10
N ILE A 105 6.69 9.93 24.89
CA ILE A 105 5.58 9.73 25.85
C ILE A 105 4.23 9.40 25.16
N ARG A 106 4.24 8.85 23.93
CA ARG A 106 3.04 8.33 23.27
C ARG A 106 3.37 6.94 22.72
N GLN A 107 2.81 5.91 23.34
CA GLN A 107 2.87 4.52 22.88
C GLN A 107 2.15 4.40 21.54
N ARG A 108 2.78 4.80 20.44
CA ARG A 108 2.38 4.34 19.12
C ARG A 108 3.04 2.99 18.91
N SER A 109 2.33 1.93 19.23
CA SER A 109 2.77 0.58 18.93
C SER A 109 2.68 0.35 17.42
N CYS A 110 3.76 -0.16 16.81
CA CYS A 110 3.69 -0.68 15.45
C CYS A 110 2.88 -1.98 15.48
N THR A 111 1.82 -2.05 14.67
CA THR A 111 0.95 -3.23 14.59
C THR A 111 1.43 -4.22 13.53
N PHE A 112 2.43 -3.84 12.73
CA PHE A 112 3.04 -4.68 11.68
C PHE A 112 2.01 -5.22 10.68
N TYR A 113 1.14 -4.35 10.18
CA TYR A 113 0.14 -4.68 9.17
C TYR A 113 0.77 -5.25 7.91
N LEU A 114 1.97 -4.80 7.53
CA LEU A 114 2.67 -5.30 6.34
C LEU A 114 2.89 -6.81 6.42
N ASN A 115 3.42 -7.32 7.53
CA ASN A 115 3.71 -8.74 7.71
C ASN A 115 2.45 -9.61 7.52
N GLY A 116 1.29 -9.16 8.00
CA GLY A 116 0.01 -9.85 7.79
C GLY A 116 -0.52 -9.78 6.35
N ALA A 117 -0.11 -8.74 5.61
CA ALA A 117 -0.61 -8.45 4.27
C ALA A 117 0.29 -8.96 3.12
N LEU A 118 1.55 -9.33 3.39
CA LEU A 118 2.53 -9.75 2.36
C LEU A 118 1.96 -10.79 1.39
N GLN A 119 1.24 -11.79 1.90
CA GLN A 119 0.63 -12.85 1.08
C GLN A 119 -0.41 -12.34 0.06
N PHE A 120 -1.01 -11.18 0.30
CA PHE A 120 -2.01 -10.58 -0.57
C PHE A 120 -1.41 -9.52 -1.50
N VAL A 121 -0.43 -8.77 -0.99
CA VAL A 121 0.15 -7.59 -1.66
C VAL A 121 1.26 -7.99 -2.62
N VAL A 122 2.22 -8.80 -2.17
CA VAL A 122 3.42 -9.16 -2.95
C VAL A 122 3.08 -9.82 -4.29
N PRO A 123 2.16 -10.81 -4.37
CA PRO A 123 1.82 -11.42 -5.66
C PRO A 123 1.26 -10.42 -6.68
N VAL A 124 0.52 -9.40 -6.21
CA VAL A 124 -0.06 -8.37 -7.09
C VAL A 124 1.03 -7.42 -7.58
N LEU A 125 1.96 -7.01 -6.73
CA LEU A 125 3.11 -6.19 -7.12
C LEU A 125 3.97 -6.90 -8.17
N LEU A 126 4.30 -8.17 -7.96
CA LEU A 126 5.10 -8.96 -8.90
C LEU A 126 4.40 -9.08 -10.26
N GLN A 127 3.10 -9.31 -10.27
CA GLN A 127 2.33 -9.33 -11.51
C GLN A 127 2.25 -7.94 -12.20
N ARG A 128 2.30 -6.85 -11.43
CA ARG A 128 2.35 -5.49 -11.99
C ARG A 128 3.70 -5.18 -12.62
N LEU A 129 4.79 -5.70 -12.07
CA LEU A 129 6.12 -5.55 -12.66
C LEU A 129 6.18 -6.12 -14.08
N THR A 130 5.40 -7.15 -14.42
CA THR A 130 5.38 -7.72 -15.79
C THR A 130 4.65 -6.86 -16.82
N LYS A 131 4.07 -5.71 -16.43
CA LYS A 131 3.35 -4.79 -17.32
C LYS A 131 4.24 -3.63 -17.78
N GLN A 132 5.50 -3.91 -18.09
CA GLN A 132 6.42 -2.92 -18.65
C GLN A 132 6.01 -2.54 -20.08
N GLU A 133 6.14 -1.26 -20.41
CA GLU A 133 6.02 -0.76 -21.78
C GLU A 133 7.40 -0.76 -22.46
N GLU A 134 7.44 -0.91 -23.78
CA GLU A 134 8.70 -0.92 -24.55
C GLU A 134 9.33 0.47 -24.71
N TYR A 135 8.54 1.54 -24.50
CA TYR A 135 8.98 2.92 -24.62
C TYR A 135 8.84 3.61 -23.27
N ASP A 136 9.96 3.71 -22.56
CA ASP A 136 10.01 4.25 -21.20
C ASP A 136 9.97 5.79 -21.24
N GLY A 137 8.77 6.35 -21.42
CA GLY A 137 8.50 7.76 -21.14
C GLY A 137 8.57 8.06 -19.64
N ASP A 138 8.64 9.34 -19.28
CA ASP A 138 8.70 9.84 -17.88
C ASP A 138 7.38 9.61 -17.09
N ASP A 139 6.37 9.00 -17.70
CA ASP A 139 5.09 8.78 -17.05
C ASP A 139 5.18 7.76 -15.90
N CYS A 140 4.46 8.05 -14.82
CA CYS A 140 4.35 7.20 -13.64
C CYS A 140 3.40 6.04 -13.95
N TYR A 141 3.96 4.90 -14.37
CA TYR A 141 3.20 3.68 -14.63
C TYR A 141 3.05 2.83 -13.35
N PRO A 142 1.95 2.07 -13.22
CA PRO A 142 1.77 1.14 -12.10
C PRO A 142 2.92 0.14 -11.90
N SER A 143 3.65 -0.21 -12.96
CA SER A 143 4.84 -1.07 -12.89
C SER A 143 6.00 -0.40 -12.13
N LYS A 144 6.27 0.89 -12.39
CA LYS A 144 7.28 1.68 -11.66
C LYS A 144 6.88 1.84 -10.20
N ALA A 145 5.62 2.20 -9.94
CA ALA A 145 5.09 2.29 -8.58
C ALA A 145 5.20 0.95 -7.82
N ALA A 146 4.93 -0.17 -8.50
CA ALA A 146 5.03 -1.50 -7.90
C ALA A 146 6.47 -1.86 -7.51
N GLY A 147 7.47 -1.47 -8.32
CA GLY A 147 8.89 -1.67 -7.99
C GLY A 147 9.31 -0.90 -6.75
N VAL A 148 8.95 0.38 -6.67
CA VAL A 148 9.21 1.21 -5.48
C VAL A 148 8.52 0.63 -4.25
N CYS A 149 7.26 0.24 -4.37
CA CYS A 149 6.51 -0.36 -3.27
C CYS A 149 7.15 -1.67 -2.79
N LEU A 150 7.60 -2.54 -3.71
CA LEU A 150 8.26 -3.79 -3.36
C LEU A 150 9.58 -3.56 -2.61
N MET A 151 10.37 -2.56 -3.01
CA MET A 151 11.58 -2.14 -2.31
C MET A 151 11.28 -1.65 -0.88
N LEU A 152 10.22 -0.85 -0.71
CA LEU A 152 9.79 -0.37 0.61
C LEU A 152 9.35 -1.54 1.51
N LEU A 153 8.57 -2.48 0.96
CA LEU A 153 8.18 -3.69 1.68
C LEU A 153 9.39 -4.53 2.09
N ALA A 154 10.38 -4.69 1.19
CA ALA A 154 11.61 -5.43 1.49
C ALA A 154 12.41 -4.76 2.62
N THR A 155 12.47 -3.43 2.62
CA THR A 155 13.14 -2.65 3.67
C THR A 155 12.43 -2.78 5.02
N CYS A 156 11.08 -2.79 5.03
CA CYS A 156 10.30 -2.84 6.27
C CYS A 156 10.14 -4.25 6.84
N CYS A 157 10.02 -5.26 5.98
CA CYS A 157 9.72 -6.64 6.38
C CYS A 157 10.95 -7.54 6.43
N GLU A 158 12.10 -7.09 5.91
CA GLU A 158 13.36 -7.82 5.86
C GLU A 158 13.15 -9.27 5.35
N ASP A 159 13.61 -10.28 6.08
CA ASP A 159 13.54 -11.69 5.68
C ASP A 159 12.10 -12.21 5.47
N ASN A 160 11.08 -11.56 6.07
CA ASN A 160 9.69 -12.03 5.98
C ASN A 160 9.11 -11.94 4.56
N ILE A 161 9.66 -11.08 3.69
CA ILE A 161 9.19 -10.94 2.31
C ILE A 161 9.71 -12.05 1.39
N VAL A 162 10.85 -12.65 1.74
CA VAL A 162 11.62 -13.59 0.90
C VAL A 162 10.79 -14.80 0.45
N PRO A 163 9.97 -15.46 1.31
CA PRO A 163 9.14 -16.59 0.90
C PRO A 163 8.10 -16.24 -0.18
N PHE A 164 7.69 -14.98 -0.26
CA PHE A 164 6.66 -14.53 -1.20
C PHE A 164 7.24 -14.11 -2.56
N VAL A 165 8.50 -13.67 -2.60
CA VAL A 165 9.17 -13.19 -3.82
C VAL A 165 9.98 -14.28 -4.51
N LEU A 166 10.67 -15.13 -3.74
CA LEU A 166 11.56 -16.16 -4.31
C LEU A 166 10.90 -17.11 -5.32
N PRO A 167 9.66 -17.59 -5.12
CA PRO A 167 9.01 -18.47 -6.11
C PRO A 167 8.90 -17.79 -7.47
N PHE A 168 8.44 -16.54 -7.51
CA PHE A 168 8.30 -15.78 -8.75
C PHE A 168 9.65 -15.59 -9.47
N ILE A 169 10.72 -15.29 -8.72
CA ILE A 169 12.06 -15.14 -9.32
C ILE A 169 12.50 -16.46 -9.96
N LYS A 170 12.41 -17.58 -9.22
CA LYS A 170 12.85 -18.89 -9.72
C LYS A 170 12.12 -19.30 -11.00
N ASP A 171 10.82 -19.02 -11.05
CA ASP A 171 9.97 -19.39 -12.18
C ASP A 171 10.22 -18.51 -13.42
N ASN A 172 10.62 -17.24 -13.23
CA ASN A 172 10.64 -16.25 -14.30
C ASN A 172 12.04 -15.75 -14.72
N ILE A 173 13.10 -15.98 -13.94
CA ILE A 173 14.46 -15.48 -14.24
C ILE A 173 15.03 -16.00 -15.57
N LYS A 174 14.52 -17.12 -16.07
CA LYS A 174 14.87 -17.70 -17.39
C LYS A 174 13.70 -17.64 -18.39
N SER A 175 12.67 -16.84 -18.13
CA SER A 175 11.51 -16.74 -19.01
C SER A 175 11.91 -16.28 -20.42
N ALA A 176 11.27 -16.86 -21.43
CA ALA A 176 11.39 -16.43 -22.81
C ALA A 176 10.74 -15.05 -23.01
N ASP A 177 9.66 -14.77 -22.28
CA ASP A 177 9.06 -13.44 -22.23
C ASP A 177 9.98 -12.49 -21.47
N TRP A 178 10.42 -11.43 -22.16
CA TRP A 178 11.33 -10.46 -21.58
C TRP A 178 10.71 -9.71 -20.41
N LYS A 179 9.39 -9.51 -20.39
CA LYS A 179 8.72 -8.77 -19.31
C LYS A 179 8.75 -9.53 -17.99
N PHE A 180 8.55 -10.84 -18.05
CA PHE A 180 8.66 -11.70 -16.87
C PHE A 180 10.10 -11.82 -16.40
N ARG A 181 11.06 -11.93 -17.33
CA ARG A 181 12.47 -11.99 -16.99
C ARG A 181 12.97 -10.69 -16.34
N ASP A 182 12.57 -9.54 -16.88
CA ASP A 182 12.92 -8.23 -16.33
C ASP A 182 12.25 -7.99 -14.97
N ALA A 183 10.96 -8.31 -14.83
CA ALA A 183 10.26 -8.29 -13.55
C ALA A 183 10.94 -9.17 -12.49
N ALA A 184 11.43 -10.36 -12.87
CA ALA A 184 12.16 -11.24 -11.97
C ALA A 184 13.53 -10.68 -11.56
N LEU A 185 14.22 -9.97 -12.46
CA LEU A 185 15.47 -9.27 -12.15
C LEU A 185 15.21 -8.09 -11.20
N MET A 186 14.17 -7.28 -11.47
CA MET A 186 13.77 -6.19 -10.58
C MET A 186 13.35 -6.69 -9.20
N ALA A 187 12.62 -7.81 -9.11
CA ALA A 187 12.21 -8.38 -7.83
C ALA A 187 13.38 -9.03 -7.05
N PHE A 188 14.47 -9.40 -7.73
CA PHE A 188 15.67 -9.95 -7.11
C PHE A 188 16.60 -8.88 -6.54
N GLY A 189 16.65 -7.71 -7.19
CA GLY A 189 17.46 -6.56 -6.76
C GLY A 189 16.91 -5.90 -5.50
#